data_AF-A0A7X4KPB3-F1
#
_entry.id   AF-A0A7X4KPB3-F1
#
_cell.length_a   1.000
_cell.length_b   1.000
_cell.length_c   1.000
_cell.angle_alpha   90.00
_cell.angle_beta   90.00
_cell.angle_gamma   90.00
#
_symmetry.space_group_name_H-M   'P 1'
#
loop_
_entity.id
_entity.type
_entity.pdbx_description
1 polymer ?
#
loop_
_entity_poly.entity_id
_entity_poly.type
_entity_poly.pdbx_seq_one_letter_code
_entity_poly.pdbx_strand_id
1 'polypeptide(L)'
;MMVLVILVTACSIRVHAGAVEEQPTPKVPITCLLIAKASIVTKRFDEPPYGQANVGHQIGVGTRNVLSIRAWEDLADSDTSQLWKATLEFAPITAAMTLGEVKHIPVLRSYFTYGGLFWLSGGGYVWGENTIRQVDLIRTKTGFEAVVNGPIAATAALSGAPTRTKGVWRCNVIRRKVTQLDLWEGKPGTKFESFHPANTLRPVDHL
;
A
#
# COMPACT_ATOMS: atom_id res chain seq x y z
N MET A 1 -62.02 -15.09 -25.72
CA MET A 1 -61.13 -14.47 -24.73
C MET A 1 -59.85 -15.28 -24.66
N MET A 2 -58.75 -14.80 -25.27
CA MET A 2 -57.44 -15.43 -25.20
C MET A 2 -56.65 -14.83 -24.04
N VAL A 3 -56.23 -15.68 -23.10
CA VAL A 3 -55.33 -15.30 -22.00
C VAL A 3 -53.90 -15.44 -22.51
N LEU A 4 -53.23 -14.29 -22.64
CA LEU A 4 -51.81 -14.20 -23.01
C LEU A 4 -50.97 -14.51 -21.76
N VAL A 5 -50.29 -15.66 -21.75
CA VAL A 5 -49.32 -16.02 -20.70
C VAL A 5 -47.97 -15.41 -21.08
N ILE A 6 -47.56 -14.35 -20.36
CA ILE A 6 -46.24 -13.74 -20.50
C ILE A 6 -45.24 -14.61 -19.73
N LEU A 7 -44.39 -15.32 -20.47
CA LEU A 7 -43.26 -16.05 -19.92
C LEU A 7 -42.15 -15.04 -19.58
N VAL A 8 -42.04 -14.67 -18.30
CA VAL A 8 -40.91 -13.84 -17.83
C VAL A 8 -39.68 -14.72 -17.72
N THR A 9 -38.80 -14.64 -18.73
CA THR A 9 -37.48 -15.26 -18.67
C THR A 9 -36.65 -14.52 -17.63
N ALA A 10 -36.57 -15.08 -16.42
CA ALA A 10 -35.64 -14.61 -15.39
C ALA A 10 -34.21 -14.78 -15.91
N CYS A 11 -33.62 -13.69 -16.39
CA CYS A 11 -32.21 -13.62 -16.73
C CYS A 11 -31.43 -13.69 -15.42
N SER A 12 -31.00 -14.90 -15.05
CA SER A 12 -30.10 -15.12 -13.92
C SER A 12 -28.74 -14.49 -14.25
N ILE A 13 -28.56 -13.23 -13.84
CA ILE A 13 -27.24 -12.60 -13.81
C ILE A 13 -26.44 -13.38 -12.75
N ARG A 14 -25.68 -14.39 -13.20
CA ARG A 14 -24.61 -14.98 -12.40
C ARG A 14 -23.55 -13.91 -12.23
N VAL A 15 -23.69 -13.11 -11.18
CA VAL A 15 -22.57 -12.35 -10.62
C VAL A 15 -21.54 -13.40 -10.24
N HIS A 16 -20.53 -13.58 -11.10
CA HIS A 16 -19.37 -14.35 -10.75
C HIS A 16 -18.77 -13.63 -9.54
N ALA A 17 -19.03 -14.16 -8.35
CA ALA A 17 -18.24 -13.84 -7.18
C ALA A 17 -16.81 -14.18 -7.56
N GLY A 18 -16.04 -13.17 -7.97
CA GLY A 18 -14.63 -13.33 -8.27
C GLY A 18 -14.01 -14.06 -7.09
N ALA A 19 -13.26 -15.13 -7.39
CA ALA A 19 -12.56 -15.90 -6.38
C ALA A 19 -11.76 -14.92 -5.51
N VAL A 20 -12.18 -14.74 -4.26
CA VAL A 20 -11.51 -13.88 -3.30
C VAL A 20 -10.29 -14.68 -2.84
N GLU A 21 -9.17 -14.51 -3.53
CA GLU A 21 -7.90 -14.99 -3.03
C GLU A 21 -7.55 -14.13 -1.81
N GLU A 22 -7.57 -14.74 -0.62
CA GLU A 22 -7.11 -14.11 0.62
C GLU A 22 -5.60 -13.96 0.56
N GLN A 23 -5.15 -12.80 0.07
CA GLN A 23 -3.72 -12.51 0.12
C GLN A 23 -3.30 -12.30 1.59
N PRO A 24 -2.16 -12.90 2.00
CA PRO A 24 -1.75 -12.88 3.38
C PRO A 24 -1.42 -11.45 3.82
N THR A 25 -1.96 -11.06 4.97
CA THR A 25 -1.38 -9.98 5.78
C THR A 25 0.13 -10.22 5.90
N PRO A 26 1.00 -9.20 5.73
CA PRO A 26 2.43 -9.36 5.95
C PRO A 26 2.69 -9.99 7.31
N LYS A 27 3.46 -11.08 7.34
CA LYS A 27 3.83 -11.78 8.59
C LYS A 27 5.04 -11.15 9.29
N VAL A 28 5.64 -10.15 8.65
CA VAL A 28 6.81 -9.41 9.10
C VAL A 28 6.43 -8.04 9.66
N PRO A 29 7.30 -7.44 10.51
CA PRO A 29 7.08 -6.10 11.02
C PRO A 29 6.88 -5.07 9.90
N ILE A 30 5.92 -4.17 10.12
CA ILE A 30 5.57 -3.10 9.18
C ILE A 30 6.23 -1.81 9.63
N THR A 31 6.95 -1.16 8.71
CA THR A 31 7.53 0.17 8.91
C THR A 31 6.56 1.24 8.43
N CYS A 32 6.33 2.26 9.25
CA CYS A 32 5.47 3.38 8.92
C CYS A 32 6.19 4.71 9.10
N LEU A 33 6.32 5.46 8.00
CA LEU A 33 6.99 6.75 7.96
C LEU A 33 5.98 7.84 7.68
N LEU A 34 5.88 8.84 8.54
CA LEU A 34 5.11 10.05 8.31
C LEU A 34 6.03 11.17 7.81
N ILE A 35 5.76 11.64 6.60
CA ILE A 35 6.48 12.72 5.95
C ILE A 35 5.55 13.93 5.85
N ALA A 36 5.89 15.00 6.57
CA ALA A 36 5.16 16.25 6.51
C ALA A 36 5.66 17.14 5.36
N LYS A 37 4.79 18.02 4.85
CA LYS A 37 5.08 18.90 3.71
C LYS A 37 5.54 18.10 2.49
N ALA A 38 4.81 17.04 2.19
CA ALA A 38 5.10 16.10 1.12
C ALA A 38 3.87 15.88 0.23
N SER A 39 4.10 15.23 -0.91
CA SER A 39 3.04 14.74 -1.79
C SER A 39 3.47 13.49 -2.53
N ILE A 40 2.51 12.65 -2.90
CA ILE A 40 2.73 11.53 -3.82
C ILE A 40 3.06 12.09 -5.20
N VAL A 41 4.19 11.65 -5.74
CA VAL A 41 4.65 11.95 -7.10
C VAL A 41 4.00 10.96 -8.04
N THR A 42 3.17 11.47 -8.95
CA THR A 42 2.48 10.67 -9.98
C THR A 42 3.13 10.79 -11.35
N LYS A 43 4.19 11.61 -11.48
CA LYS A 43 4.94 11.71 -12.73
C LYS A 43 5.67 10.39 -12.97
N ARG A 44 5.39 9.76 -14.12
CA ARG A 44 6.14 8.63 -14.65
C ARG A 44 7.53 9.11 -15.05
N PHE A 45 8.44 9.18 -14.09
CA PHE A 45 9.86 9.37 -14.39
C PHE A 45 10.36 8.02 -14.91
N ASP A 46 10.66 7.95 -16.22
CA ASP A 46 11.32 6.84 -16.91
C ASP A 46 11.07 5.48 -16.25
N GLU A 47 9.87 4.92 -16.47
CA GLU A 47 9.51 3.63 -15.87
C GLU A 47 10.45 2.53 -16.39
N PRO A 48 11.28 1.91 -15.53
CA PRO A 48 11.93 0.65 -15.85
C PRO A 48 10.84 -0.45 -16.00
N PRO A 49 11.18 -1.71 -16.31
CA PRO A 49 10.19 -2.75 -16.64
C PRO A 49 9.24 -3.17 -15.49
N TYR A 50 9.16 -2.42 -14.39
CA TYR A 50 8.36 -2.75 -13.21
C TYR A 50 6.91 -2.23 -13.25
N GLY A 51 6.50 -1.59 -14.34
CA GLY A 51 5.12 -1.15 -14.59
C GLY A 51 4.51 -0.36 -13.41
N GLN A 52 3.29 -0.76 -13.00
CA GLN A 52 2.53 -0.11 -11.94
C GLN A 52 3.03 -0.40 -10.51
N ALA A 53 3.99 -1.30 -10.31
CA ALA A 53 4.47 -1.68 -8.97
C ALA A 53 5.13 -0.52 -8.19
N ASN A 54 5.61 0.53 -8.88
CA ASN A 54 6.18 1.72 -8.21
C ASN A 54 5.35 3.00 -8.42
N VAL A 55 4.27 2.93 -9.21
CA VAL A 55 3.42 4.09 -9.48
C VAL A 55 2.78 4.55 -8.18
N GLY A 56 2.94 5.84 -7.87
CA GLY A 56 2.37 6.45 -6.67
C GLY A 56 3.04 6.05 -5.35
N HIS A 57 4.18 5.36 -5.41
CA HIS A 57 5.01 5.05 -4.23
C HIS A 57 6.19 6.02 -4.01
N GLN A 58 6.37 6.98 -4.91
CA GLN A 58 7.36 8.04 -4.80
C GLN A 58 6.79 9.27 -4.08
N ILE A 59 7.63 9.91 -3.28
CA ILE A 59 7.27 10.99 -2.35
C ILE A 59 8.18 12.19 -2.61
N GLY A 60 7.57 13.31 -2.96
CA GLY A 60 8.23 14.58 -3.24
C GLY A 60 7.84 15.66 -2.24
N VAL A 61 8.43 16.85 -2.40
CA VAL A 61 8.04 18.05 -1.65
C VAL A 61 6.61 18.45 -2.01
N GLY A 62 5.80 18.82 -1.01
CA GLY A 62 4.42 19.22 -1.20
C GLY A 62 3.83 19.96 0.00
N THR A 63 2.51 20.10 0.04
CA THR A 63 1.79 20.82 1.11
C THR A 63 0.96 19.90 2.03
N ARG A 64 1.01 18.59 1.79
CA ARG A 64 0.23 17.57 2.50
C ARG A 64 1.11 16.76 3.45
N ASN A 65 0.53 15.74 4.05
CA ASN A 65 1.25 14.69 4.73
C ASN A 65 1.17 13.40 3.91
N VAL A 66 2.26 12.63 3.90
CA VAL A 66 2.31 11.32 3.28
C VAL A 66 2.73 10.28 4.33
N LEU A 67 1.98 9.18 4.40
CA LEU A 67 2.35 7.99 5.16
C LEU A 67 2.87 6.92 4.19
N SER A 68 4.14 6.57 4.36
CA SER A 68 4.80 5.47 3.66
C SER A 68 4.76 4.22 4.55
N ILE A 69 4.10 3.17 4.08
CA ILE A 69 3.96 1.89 4.80
C ILE A 69 4.70 0.82 4.01
N ARG A 70 5.61 0.11 4.66
CA ARG A 70 6.55 -0.81 4.02
C ARG A 70 6.72 -2.07 4.86
N ALA A 71 6.63 -3.23 4.23
CA ALA A 71 7.01 -4.50 4.80
C ALA A 71 7.79 -5.31 3.77
N TRP A 72 8.81 -6.03 4.25
CA TRP A 72 9.69 -6.86 3.44
C TRP A 72 9.89 -8.18 4.17
N GLU A 73 9.48 -9.26 3.53
CA GLU A 73 9.68 -10.62 4.02
C GLU A 73 10.80 -11.24 3.20
N ASP A 74 11.96 -11.43 3.83
CA ASP A 74 13.08 -12.12 3.23
C ASP A 74 12.81 -13.63 3.34
N LEU A 75 12.45 -14.23 2.21
CA LEU A 75 12.43 -15.68 2.09
C LEU A 75 13.84 -16.10 1.60
N ALA A 76 14.30 -17.28 1.99
CA ALA A 76 15.71 -17.70 1.93
C ALA A 76 16.43 -17.47 0.58
N ASP A 77 15.66 -17.34 -0.52
CA ASP A 77 16.14 -16.90 -1.82
C ASP A 77 15.49 -15.58 -2.23
N SER A 78 16.26 -14.65 -2.82
CA SER A 78 15.77 -13.34 -3.30
C SER A 78 14.59 -13.43 -4.28
N ASP A 79 14.43 -14.59 -4.92
CA ASP A 79 13.36 -14.92 -5.85
C ASP A 79 12.01 -15.20 -5.16
N THR A 80 12.05 -15.40 -3.85
CA THR A 80 10.90 -15.68 -2.99
C THR A 80 10.54 -14.50 -2.10
N SER A 81 11.46 -13.56 -1.86
CA SER A 81 11.22 -12.42 -0.97
C SER A 81 10.01 -11.58 -1.40
N GLN A 82 9.14 -11.27 -0.45
CA GLN A 82 7.87 -10.56 -0.67
C GLN A 82 7.98 -9.11 -0.19
N LEU A 83 7.51 -8.18 -1.01
CA LEU A 83 7.31 -6.79 -0.59
C LEU A 83 5.83 -6.48 -0.44
N TRP A 84 5.56 -5.56 0.48
CA TRP A 84 4.26 -4.95 0.67
C TRP A 84 4.46 -3.44 0.85
N LYS A 85 3.85 -2.64 -0.02
CA LYS A 85 4.00 -1.18 -0.04
C LYS A 85 2.63 -0.53 -0.08
N ALA A 86 2.38 0.43 0.80
CA ALA A 86 1.29 1.37 0.67
C ALA A 86 1.78 2.81 0.83
N THR A 87 1.25 3.75 0.05
CA THR A 87 1.61 5.17 0.17
C THR A 87 0.33 5.98 0.18
N LEU A 88 0.08 6.68 1.29
CA LEU A 88 -1.17 7.35 1.57
C LEU A 88 -0.93 8.84 1.73
N GLU A 89 -1.66 9.66 0.98
CA GLU A 89 -1.64 11.12 1.12
C GLU A 89 -2.89 11.60 1.83
N PHE A 90 -2.73 12.51 2.79
CA PHE A 90 -3.84 13.11 3.51
C PHE A 90 -3.54 14.55 3.92
N ALA A 91 -4.60 15.26 4.33
CA ALA A 91 -4.48 16.64 4.78
C ALA A 91 -3.49 16.76 5.98
N PRO A 92 -2.84 17.92 6.15
CA PRO A 92 -1.97 18.15 7.30
C PRO A 92 -2.67 17.83 8.63
N ILE A 93 -1.98 17.10 9.50
CA ILE A 93 -2.46 16.80 10.86
C ILE A 93 -2.21 18.04 11.71
N THR A 94 -3.26 18.84 11.91
CA THR A 94 -3.20 20.14 12.59
C THR A 94 -3.65 20.11 14.06
N ALA A 95 -4.30 19.04 14.52
CA ALA A 95 -4.85 18.96 15.86
C ALA A 95 -3.90 18.30 16.86
N ALA A 96 -3.85 18.82 18.08
CA ALA A 96 -3.34 18.09 19.24
C ALA A 96 -4.28 16.92 19.52
N MET A 97 -3.73 15.70 19.61
CA MET A 97 -4.46 14.50 19.97
C MET A 97 -4.15 14.14 21.42
N THR A 98 -5.17 13.78 22.19
CA THR A 98 -4.97 13.30 23.57
C THR A 98 -4.40 11.88 23.56
N LEU A 99 -3.70 11.49 24.63
CA LEU A 99 -3.07 10.17 24.71
C LEU A 99 -4.12 9.06 24.64
N GLY A 100 -3.92 8.07 23.75
CA GLY A 100 -4.86 6.97 23.53
C GLY A 100 -6.05 7.31 22.63
N GLU A 101 -6.22 8.57 22.24
CA GLU A 101 -7.26 8.98 21.30
C GLU A 101 -6.98 8.42 19.91
N VAL A 102 -8.03 7.86 19.30
CA VAL A 102 -8.04 7.41 17.91
C VAL A 102 -8.59 8.52 17.04
N LYS A 103 -7.82 8.94 16.04
CA LYS A 103 -8.25 9.90 15.04
C LYS A 103 -8.33 9.23 13.67
N HIS A 104 -9.53 9.23 13.09
CA HIS A 104 -9.79 8.76 11.74
C HIS A 104 -9.35 9.83 10.73
N ILE A 105 -8.34 9.54 9.93
CA ILE A 105 -7.79 10.45 8.93
C ILE A 105 -8.26 10.01 7.54
N PRO A 106 -9.08 10.83 6.83
CA PRO A 106 -9.43 10.57 5.45
C PRO A 106 -8.20 10.60 4.55
N VAL A 107 -8.05 9.57 3.72
CA VAL A 107 -6.98 9.46 2.73
C VAL A 107 -7.46 10.05 1.41
N LEU A 108 -6.72 11.02 0.89
CA LEU A 108 -7.02 11.72 -0.35
C LEU A 108 -6.58 10.90 -1.58
N ARG A 109 -5.38 10.34 -1.50
CA ARG A 109 -4.80 9.47 -2.53
C ARG A 109 -4.10 8.29 -1.88
N SER A 110 -4.28 7.10 -2.44
CA SER A 110 -3.56 5.92 -1.97
C SER A 110 -3.06 5.06 -3.11
N TYR A 111 -1.90 4.45 -2.93
CA TYR A 111 -1.37 3.42 -3.81
C TYR A 111 -0.93 2.25 -2.97
N PHE A 112 -1.20 1.05 -3.46
CA PHE A 112 -0.89 -0.21 -2.82
C PHE A 112 -0.23 -1.14 -3.84
N THR A 113 0.82 -1.85 -3.41
CA THR A 113 1.48 -2.90 -4.19
C THR A 113 1.90 -4.04 -3.27
N TYR A 114 1.71 -5.28 -3.72
CA TYR A 114 2.21 -6.50 -3.08
C TYR A 114 2.68 -7.51 -4.13
N GLY A 115 3.83 -8.14 -3.91
CA GLY A 115 4.35 -9.19 -4.79
C GLY A 115 5.79 -9.56 -4.47
N GLY A 116 6.30 -10.58 -5.15
CA GLY A 116 7.70 -10.98 -5.01
C GLY A 116 8.62 -10.17 -5.92
N LEU A 117 9.83 -9.87 -5.46
CA LEU A 117 10.76 -8.95 -6.14
C LEU A 117 11.12 -9.38 -7.56
N PHE A 118 11.43 -10.66 -7.77
CA PHE A 118 11.72 -11.23 -9.09
C PHE A 118 10.55 -11.07 -10.07
N TRP A 119 9.32 -11.27 -9.57
CA TRP A 119 8.09 -11.30 -10.35
C TRP A 119 7.59 -9.91 -10.76
N LEU A 120 8.06 -8.85 -10.08
CA LEU A 120 7.60 -7.48 -10.36
C LEU A 120 7.83 -7.06 -11.82
N SER A 121 8.99 -7.39 -12.37
CA SER A 121 9.34 -7.06 -13.76
C SER A 121 8.45 -7.77 -14.79
N GLY A 122 7.93 -8.95 -14.43
CA GLY A 122 7.02 -9.72 -15.26
C GLY A 122 5.54 -9.45 -14.99
N GLY A 123 5.19 -8.47 -14.13
CA GLY A 123 3.79 -8.20 -13.77
C GLY A 123 3.20 -9.10 -12.67
N GLY A 124 4.00 -9.97 -12.04
CA GLY A 124 3.56 -10.90 -11.00
C GLY A 124 3.38 -10.22 -9.64
N TYR A 125 2.51 -9.22 -9.60
CA TYR A 125 2.13 -8.47 -8.40
C TYR A 125 0.66 -8.10 -8.42
N VAL A 126 0.19 -7.66 -7.27
CA VAL A 126 -1.10 -7.04 -7.07
C VAL A 126 -0.89 -5.56 -6.78
N TRP A 127 -1.73 -4.73 -7.38
CA TRP A 127 -1.69 -3.29 -7.19
C TRP A 127 -3.08 -2.69 -7.01
N GLY A 128 -3.16 -1.50 -6.43
CA GLY A 128 -4.41 -0.78 -6.28
C GLY A 128 -4.18 0.72 -6.13
N GLU A 129 -5.02 1.51 -6.78
CA GLU A 129 -5.06 2.96 -6.66
C GLU A 129 -6.37 3.41 -5.99
N ASN A 130 -6.25 4.29 -5.01
CA ASN A 130 -7.35 4.82 -4.21
C ASN A 130 -8.19 3.72 -3.54
N THR A 131 -7.50 2.72 -2.99
CA THR A 131 -8.12 1.52 -2.40
C THR A 131 -8.14 1.58 -0.87
N ILE A 132 -7.24 2.37 -0.27
CA ILE A 132 -7.24 2.70 1.16
C ILE A 132 -7.81 4.11 1.31
N ARG A 133 -8.93 4.25 2.02
CA ARG A 133 -9.69 5.50 2.14
C ARG A 133 -9.56 6.18 3.50
N GLN A 134 -9.06 5.45 4.49
CA GLN A 134 -8.90 5.95 5.85
C GLN A 134 -7.67 5.29 6.48
N VAL A 135 -6.99 6.05 7.33
CA VAL A 135 -6.01 5.52 8.29
C VAL A 135 -6.39 6.03 9.67
N ASP A 136 -6.32 5.16 10.67
CA ASP A 136 -6.51 5.59 12.06
C ASP A 136 -5.14 5.91 12.64
N LEU A 137 -5.01 7.08 13.24
CA LEU A 137 -3.84 7.44 14.02
C LEU A 137 -4.19 7.36 15.49
N ILE A 138 -3.32 6.75 16.29
CA ILE A 138 -3.48 6.64 17.73
C ILE A 138 -2.31 7.37 18.38
N ARG A 139 -2.58 8.32 19.26
CA ARG A 139 -1.51 8.99 20.01
C ARG A 139 -0.97 8.03 21.07
N THR A 140 0.33 7.75 21.03
CA THR A 140 1.02 6.93 22.04
C THR A 140 1.87 7.82 22.94
N LYS A 141 2.47 7.25 23.99
CA LYS A 141 3.37 7.97 24.90
C LYS A 141 4.59 8.54 24.16
N THR A 142 5.05 7.83 23.13
CA THR A 142 6.30 8.13 22.41
C THR A 142 6.06 8.73 21.01
N GLY A 143 4.84 8.74 20.50
CA GLY A 143 4.55 9.25 19.17
C GLY A 143 3.15 8.94 18.68
N PHE A 144 3.06 8.39 17.48
CA PHE A 144 1.81 7.93 16.88
C PHE A 144 1.94 6.48 16.48
N GLU A 145 0.84 5.74 16.56
CA GLU A 145 0.66 4.47 15.90
C GLU A 145 -0.29 4.67 14.72
N ALA A 146 0.00 4.07 13.58
CA ALA A 146 -0.91 4.06 12.43
C ALA A 146 -1.57 2.69 12.32
N VAL A 147 -2.87 2.69 12.04
CA VAL A 147 -3.67 1.49 11.79
C VAL A 147 -4.37 1.63 10.46
N VAL A 148 -4.14 0.67 9.56
CA VAL A 148 -4.88 0.52 8.31
C VAL A 148 -5.74 -0.73 8.42
N ASN A 149 -7.03 -0.59 8.18
CA ASN A 149 -7.99 -1.69 8.23
C ASN A 149 -8.29 -2.16 6.80
N GLY A 150 -8.17 -3.46 6.56
CA GLY A 150 -8.67 -4.10 5.35
C GLY A 150 -10.20 -4.25 5.36
N PRO A 151 -10.79 -4.72 4.25
CA PRO A 151 -10.11 -5.22 3.06
C PRO A 151 -9.61 -4.11 2.14
N ILE A 152 -8.44 -4.32 1.50
CA ILE A 152 -7.96 -3.44 0.42
C ILE A 152 -8.32 -4.09 -0.90
N ALA A 153 -9.19 -3.45 -1.68
CA ALA A 153 -9.45 -3.86 -3.05
C ALA A 153 -8.19 -3.67 -3.89
N ALA A 154 -7.90 -4.59 -4.81
CA ALA A 154 -6.72 -4.50 -5.67
C ALA A 154 -6.93 -5.31 -6.96
N THR A 155 -5.90 -5.38 -7.80
CA THR A 155 -5.94 -6.06 -9.10
C THR A 155 -4.60 -6.76 -9.34
N ALA A 156 -4.65 -8.03 -9.75
CA ALA A 156 -3.46 -8.75 -10.21
C ALA A 156 -3.00 -8.15 -11.55
N ALA A 157 -1.76 -7.68 -11.62
CA ALA A 157 -1.26 -6.93 -12.78
C ALA A 157 -1.18 -7.79 -14.05
N LEU A 158 -0.82 -9.07 -13.94
CA LEU A 158 -0.77 -10.00 -15.07
C LEU A 158 -2.15 -10.34 -15.65
N SER A 159 -3.11 -10.71 -14.80
CA SER A 159 -4.40 -11.25 -15.23
C SER A 159 -5.52 -10.21 -15.30
N GLY A 160 -5.33 -9.04 -14.69
CA GLY A 160 -6.39 -8.06 -14.48
C GLY A 160 -7.48 -8.54 -13.51
N ALA A 161 -7.29 -9.69 -12.85
CA ALA A 161 -8.29 -10.25 -11.94
C ALA A 161 -8.43 -9.36 -10.70
N PRO A 162 -9.66 -9.01 -10.28
CA PRO A 162 -9.89 -8.33 -9.02
C PRO A 162 -9.43 -9.19 -7.84
N THR A 163 -8.67 -8.61 -6.92
CA THR A 163 -8.19 -9.26 -5.70
C THR A 163 -8.56 -8.43 -4.48
N ARG A 164 -8.44 -9.02 -3.28
CA ARG A 164 -8.59 -8.30 -2.02
C ARG A 164 -7.57 -8.78 -1.01
N THR A 165 -6.85 -7.86 -0.38
CA THR A 165 -6.07 -8.19 0.81
C THR A 165 -6.96 -8.04 2.04
N LYS A 166 -6.75 -8.88 3.05
CA LYS A 166 -7.41 -8.80 4.35
C LYS A 166 -6.37 -8.59 5.44
N GLY A 167 -6.81 -8.04 6.56
CA GLY A 167 -5.96 -7.83 7.72
C GLY A 167 -6.15 -6.47 8.39
N VAL A 168 -5.47 -6.32 9.51
CA VAL A 168 -5.29 -5.04 10.20
C VAL A 168 -3.79 -4.83 10.31
N TRP A 169 -3.32 -3.70 9.77
CA TRP A 169 -1.90 -3.39 9.71
C TRP A 169 -1.60 -2.27 10.71
N ARG A 170 -0.75 -2.57 11.68
CA ARG A 170 -0.41 -1.69 12.80
C ARG A 170 1.09 -1.47 12.88
N CYS A 171 1.50 -0.23 13.12
CA CYS A 171 2.90 0.14 13.13
C CYS A 171 3.11 1.45 13.91
N ASN A 172 4.23 1.55 14.62
CA ASN A 172 4.67 2.82 15.19
C ASN A 172 5.14 3.75 14.06
N VAL A 173 4.71 5.00 14.12
CA VAL A 173 5.03 6.02 13.12
C VAL A 173 6.35 6.70 13.45
N ILE A 174 7.29 6.60 12.52
CA ILE A 174 8.56 7.33 12.55
C ILE A 174 8.41 8.57 11.66
N ARG A 175 8.88 9.72 12.12
CA ARG A 175 8.86 10.95 11.32
C ARG A 175 10.11 11.06 10.47
N ARG A 176 9.94 11.38 9.19
CA ARG A 176 11.04 11.61 8.23
C ARG A 176 10.79 12.88 7.42
N LYS A 177 11.86 13.48 6.91
CA LYS A 177 11.81 14.53 5.88
C LYS A 177 11.97 13.90 4.50
N VAL A 178 11.43 14.55 3.46
CA VAL A 178 11.58 14.10 2.06
C VAL A 178 13.06 13.85 1.69
N THR A 179 13.98 14.70 2.16
CA THR A 179 15.41 14.58 1.88
C THR A 179 16.12 13.41 2.58
N GLN A 180 15.44 12.75 3.52
CA GLN A 180 15.98 11.61 4.28
C GLN A 180 15.52 10.27 3.72
N LEU A 181 14.60 10.27 2.75
CA LEU A 181 14.06 9.04 2.18
C LEU A 181 15.12 8.36 1.33
N ASP A 182 15.21 7.04 1.44
CA ASP A 182 15.85 6.18 0.44
C ASP A 182 14.84 5.75 -0.64
N LEU A 183 15.31 4.97 -1.63
CA LEU A 183 14.46 4.52 -2.75
C LEU A 183 13.29 3.62 -2.29
N TRP A 184 13.50 2.79 -1.26
CA TRP A 184 12.49 1.91 -0.68
C TRP A 184 11.42 2.70 0.07
N GLU A 185 11.85 3.67 0.86
CA GLU A 185 10.99 4.55 1.65
C GLU A 185 10.15 5.51 0.77
N GLY A 186 10.62 5.80 -0.44
CA GLY A 186 9.87 6.54 -1.47
C GLY A 186 10.62 7.71 -2.11
N LYS A 187 11.95 7.78 -2.03
CA LYS A 187 12.75 8.77 -2.77
C LYS A 187 12.43 8.65 -4.27
N PRO A 188 12.22 9.78 -4.98
CA PRO A 188 12.00 9.76 -6.42
C PRO A 188 13.14 9.06 -7.17
N GLY A 189 12.75 8.21 -8.12
CA GLY A 189 13.64 7.27 -8.82
C GLY A 189 13.10 5.85 -8.71
N THR A 190 13.02 5.15 -9.84
CA THR A 190 12.61 3.75 -9.87
C THR A 190 13.81 2.90 -10.29
N LYS A 191 14.33 2.12 -9.34
CA LYS A 191 15.33 1.07 -9.58
C LYS A 191 14.98 -0.14 -8.71
N PHE A 192 15.76 -1.20 -8.79
CA PHE A 192 15.56 -2.41 -7.99
C PHE A 192 15.45 -2.11 -6.48
N GLU A 193 16.26 -1.18 -5.99
CA GLU A 193 16.29 -0.72 -4.59
C GLU A 193 15.03 0.03 -4.16
N SER A 194 14.13 0.38 -5.09
CA SER A 194 12.79 0.88 -4.76
C SER A 194 11.86 -0.21 -4.23
N PHE A 195 12.25 -1.48 -4.35
CA PHE A 195 11.40 -2.65 -4.07
C PHE A 195 11.93 -3.56 -2.97
N HIS A 196 13.12 -3.26 -2.43
CA HIS A 196 13.65 -3.92 -1.23
C HIS A 196 14.33 -2.88 -0.34
N PRO A 197 14.36 -3.06 0.98
CA PRO A 197 15.08 -2.14 1.85
C PRO A 197 16.55 -2.07 1.47
N ALA A 198 17.15 -0.88 1.55
CA ALA A 198 18.60 -0.77 1.51
C ALA A 198 19.19 -1.64 2.64
N ASN A 199 20.28 -2.36 2.38
CA ASN A 199 20.96 -3.21 3.38
C ASN A 199 21.31 -2.46 4.69
N THR A 200 21.22 -1.13 4.72
CA THR A 200 21.41 -0.23 5.87
C THR A 200 20.27 -0.19 6.89
N LEU A 201 19.12 -0.84 6.64
CA LEU A 201 18.04 -1.00 7.64
C LEU A 201 18.04 -2.39 8.30
N ARG A 202 18.93 -3.29 7.88
CA ARG A 202 19.18 -4.52 8.63
C ARG A 202 19.90 -4.10 9.92
N PRO A 203 19.48 -4.56 11.11
CA PRO A 203 20.46 -4.74 12.17
C PRO A 203 21.58 -5.56 11.54
N VAL A 204 22.80 -5.03 11.55
CA VAL A 204 23.96 -5.85 11.27
C VAL A 204 24.09 -6.77 12.48
N ASP A 205 23.30 -7.83 12.51
CA ASP A 205 23.68 -9.01 13.26
C ASP A 205 24.87 -9.56 12.48
N HIS A 206 26.07 -9.33 13.01
CA HIS A 206 27.32 -10.10 12.90
C HIS A 206 28.50 -9.22 13.35
N LEU A 207 28.69 -9.13 14.66
CA LEU A 207 30.00 -9.22 15.31
C LEU A 207 29.92 -10.35 16.34
#